data_AF-A0A521R3H7-F1
#
_entry.id   AF-A0A521R3H7-F1
#
_cell.length_a   1.000
_cell.length_b   1.000
_cell.length_c   1.000
_cell.angle_alpha   90.00
_cell.angle_beta   90.00
_cell.angle_gamma   90.00
#
_symmetry.space_group_name_H-M   'P 1'
#
loop_
_entity.id
_entity.type
_entity.pdbx_description
1 polymer ?
#
loop_
_entity_poly.entity_id
_entity_poly.type
_entity_poly.pdbx_seq_one_letter_code
_entity_poly.pdbx_strand_id
1 'polypeptide(L)'
;MAAGRKTGGRVKGVPNKATAQLKALAQKHTSEALKTLASIMKGGDSDSARVAAAKELLDRGYGKPAQAIVGGDEDSQPIRIARIELIDLGGA
;
A
#
# COMPACT_ATOMS: atom_id res chain seq x y z
N MET A 1 -29.31 -25.51 -10.47
CA MET A 1 -28.27 -25.15 -9.49
C MET A 1 -28.13 -23.64 -9.47
N ALA A 2 -28.76 -22.96 -8.51
CA ALA A 2 -28.78 -21.50 -8.49
C ALA A 2 -27.47 -20.96 -7.92
N ALA A 3 -26.70 -20.24 -8.74
CA ALA A 3 -25.57 -19.44 -8.29
C ALA A 3 -26.09 -18.23 -7.50
N GLY A 4 -26.30 -18.40 -6.19
CA GLY A 4 -26.66 -17.30 -5.29
C GLY A 4 -25.59 -16.20 -5.32
N ARG A 5 -26.02 -14.94 -5.44
CA ARG A 5 -25.11 -13.78 -5.36
C ARG A 5 -24.39 -13.81 -4.01
N LYS A 6 -23.05 -13.77 -4.03
CA LYS A 6 -22.20 -13.82 -2.85
C LYS A 6 -22.29 -12.47 -2.10
N THR A 7 -23.29 -12.29 -1.25
CA THR A 7 -23.48 -11.05 -0.46
C THR A 7 -22.66 -11.04 0.85
N GLY A 8 -21.89 -12.10 1.14
CA GLY A 8 -21.16 -12.29 2.41
C GLY A 8 -19.67 -11.94 2.38
N GLY A 9 -19.23 -10.99 1.56
CA GLY A 9 -17.82 -10.59 1.47
C GLY A 9 -17.42 -9.57 2.54
N ARG A 10 -16.14 -9.56 2.94
CA ARG A 10 -15.61 -8.47 3.79
C ARG A 10 -15.72 -7.15 3.03
N VAL A 11 -16.40 -6.17 3.63
CA VAL A 11 -16.54 -4.82 3.06
C VAL A 11 -15.16 -4.21 2.83
N LYS A 12 -14.92 -3.74 1.60
CA LYS A 12 -13.66 -3.09 1.19
C LYS A 12 -13.43 -1.87 2.08
N GLY A 13 -12.22 -1.73 2.62
CA GLY A 13 -11.86 -0.64 3.53
C GLY A 13 -12.05 -0.96 5.02
N VAL A 14 -12.82 -1.99 5.39
CA VAL A 14 -12.98 -2.35 6.81
C VAL A 14 -11.71 -3.03 7.33
N PRO A 15 -11.05 -2.49 8.38
CA PRO A 15 -9.84 -3.07 8.95
C PRO A 15 -10.09 -4.50 9.45
N ASN A 16 -9.11 -5.38 9.27
CA ASN A 16 -9.17 -6.71 9.86
C ASN A 16 -9.01 -6.57 11.38
N LYS A 17 -10.08 -6.88 12.13
CA LYS A 17 -10.10 -6.77 13.60
C LYS A 17 -9.02 -7.62 14.29
N ALA A 18 -8.69 -8.79 13.73
CA ALA A 18 -7.69 -9.69 14.30
C ALA A 18 -6.27 -9.10 14.26
N THR A 19 -5.95 -8.27 13.26
CA THR A 19 -4.60 -7.70 13.10
C THR A 19 -4.54 -6.21 13.41
N ALA A 20 -5.68 -5.57 13.70
CA ALA A 20 -5.76 -4.14 13.97
C ALA A 20 -4.88 -3.70 15.16
N GLN A 21 -4.90 -4.47 16.25
CA GLN A 21 -4.10 -4.17 17.44
C GLN A 21 -2.60 -4.29 17.15
N LEU A 22 -2.20 -5.34 16.41
CA LEU A 22 -0.81 -5.54 16.01
C LEU A 22 -0.32 -4.40 15.11
N LYS A 23 -1.15 -3.94 14.18
CA LYS A 23 -0.84 -2.79 13.32
C LYS A 23 -0.64 -1.51 14.13
N ALA A 24 -1.49 -1.25 15.11
CA ALA A 24 -1.37 -0.10 16.00
C ALA A 24 -0.09 -0.16 16.84
N LEU A 25 0.28 -1.34 17.34
CA LEU A 25 1.53 -1.53 18.08
C LEU A 25 2.76 -1.28 17.18
N ALA A 26 2.77 -1.82 15.96
CA ALA A 26 3.86 -1.60 15.01
C ALA A 26 4.04 -0.12 14.63
N GLN A 27 2.94 0.63 14.49
CA GLN A 27 2.99 2.07 14.20
C GLN A 27 3.67 2.90 15.31
N LYS A 28 3.63 2.45 16.56
CA LYS A 28 4.33 3.14 17.65
C LYS A 28 5.85 3.12 17.48
N HIS A 29 6.40 2.12 16.78
CA HIS A 29 7.83 2.02 16.50
C HIS A 29 8.29 2.88 15.32
N THR A 30 7.39 3.59 14.63
CA THR A 30 7.77 4.37 13.43
C THR A 30 8.89 5.39 13.71
N SER A 31 8.85 6.10 14.85
CA SER A 31 9.89 7.08 15.19
C SER A 31 11.27 6.42 15.37
N GLU A 32 11.31 5.29 16.07
CA GLU A 32 12.53 4.52 16.28
C GLU A 32 13.06 3.93 14.97
N ALA A 33 12.17 3.33 14.16
CA ALA A 33 12.53 2.78 12.86
C ALA A 33 13.15 3.84 11.92
N LEU A 34 12.60 5.07 11.92
CA LEU A 34 13.17 6.17 11.13
C LEU A 34 14.57 6.58 11.62
N LYS A 35 14.80 6.63 12.94
CA LYS A 35 16.13 6.89 13.50
C LYS A 35 17.11 5.79 13.11
N THR A 36 16.69 4.53 13.18
CA THR A 36 17.51 3.38 12.78
C THR A 36 17.88 3.44 11.31
N LEU A 37 16.93 3.72 10.41
CA LEU A 37 17.21 3.91 8.99
C LEU A 37 18.20 5.06 8.76
N ALA A 38 18.03 6.19 9.43
CA ALA A 38 18.96 7.31 9.32
C ALA A 38 20.37 6.96 9.82
N SER A 39 20.48 6.14 10.88
CA SER A 39 21.76 5.63 11.39
C SER A 39 22.43 4.68 10.40
N ILE A 40 21.68 3.71 9.86
CA ILE A 40 22.18 2.76 8.86
C ILE A 40 22.63 3.50 7.61
N MET A 41 21.88 4.50 7.15
CA MET A 41 22.25 5.32 6.00
C MET A 41 23.59 6.05 6.21
N LYS A 42 23.87 6.52 7.42
CA LYS A 42 25.10 7.27 7.74
C LYS A 42 26.32 6.39 8.01
N GLY A 43 26.13 5.18 8.52
CA GLY A 43 27.25 4.37 9.03
C GLY A 43 27.02 2.87 9.10
N GLY A 44 26.06 2.32 8.34
CA GLY A 44 25.84 0.87 8.28
C GLY A 44 27.02 0.13 7.62
N ASP A 45 27.16 -1.15 7.95
CA ASP A 45 28.35 -1.96 7.62
C ASP A 45 28.55 -2.22 6.12
N SER A 46 27.50 -2.09 5.31
CA SER A 46 27.56 -2.34 3.87
C SER A 46 26.94 -1.20 3.06
N ASP A 47 27.47 -1.00 1.85
CA ASP A 47 26.91 -0.06 0.88
C ASP A 47 25.48 -0.43 0.51
N SER A 48 25.16 -1.72 0.41
CA SER A 48 23.79 -2.19 0.14
C SER A 48 22.83 -1.80 1.26
N ALA A 49 23.24 -1.91 2.54
CA ALA A 49 22.42 -1.49 3.68
C ALA A 49 22.21 0.04 3.67
N ARG A 50 23.26 0.81 3.38
CA ARG A 50 23.16 2.28 3.26
C ARG A 50 22.20 2.70 2.14
N VAL A 51 22.33 2.10 0.96
CA VAL A 51 21.45 2.35 -0.20
C VAL A 51 20.01 1.96 0.09
N ALA A 52 19.78 0.80 0.72
CA ALA A 52 18.45 0.37 1.10
C ALA A 52 17.81 1.34 2.10
N ALA A 53 18.55 1.77 3.13
CA ALA A 53 18.05 2.72 4.11
C ALA A 53 17.74 4.10 3.50
N ALA A 54 18.61 4.60 2.61
CA ALA A 54 18.38 5.85 1.89
C ALA A 54 17.10 5.78 1.03
N LYS A 55 16.94 4.68 0.27
CA LYS A 55 15.75 4.46 -0.57
C LYS A 55 14.48 4.42 0.27
N GLU A 56 14.47 3.69 1.38
CA GLU A 56 13.31 3.59 2.27
C GLU A 56 12.91 4.95 2.88
N LEU A 57 13.87 5.83 3.18
CA LEU A 57 13.58 7.19 3.64
C LEU A 57 12.97 8.04 2.52
N LEU A 58 13.54 8.00 1.31
CA LEU A 58 13.04 8.75 0.15
C LEU A 58 11.63 8.30 -0.25
N ASP A 59 11.39 6.99 -0.33
CA ASP A 59 10.09 6.42 -0.69
C ASP A 59 8.98 6.82 0.31
N ARG A 60 9.33 7.10 1.57
CA ARG A 60 8.37 7.60 2.58
C ARG A 60 8.18 9.11 2.53
N GLY A 61 9.24 9.87 2.26
CA GLY A 61 9.19 11.34 2.21
C GLY A 61 8.53 11.88 0.93
N TYR A 62 8.79 11.23 -0.20
CA TYR A 62 8.36 11.69 -1.53
C TYR A 62 7.39 10.73 -2.21
N GLY A 63 7.15 9.56 -1.63
CA GLY A 63 6.39 8.49 -2.25
C GLY A 63 7.23 7.67 -3.23
N LYS A 64 6.68 6.52 -3.65
CA LYS A 64 7.28 5.71 -4.71
C LYS A 64 6.89 6.27 -6.08
N PRO A 65 7.77 6.17 -7.09
CA PRO A 65 7.41 6.52 -8.46
C PRO A 65 6.21 5.68 -8.92
N ALA A 66 5.37 6.28 -9.77
CA ALA A 66 4.20 5.60 -10.32
C ALA A 66 4.64 4.34 -11.07
N GLN A 67 4.12 3.18 -10.65
CA GLN A 67 4.39 1.93 -11.34
C GLN A 67 3.59 1.90 -12.64
N ALA A 68 4.27 1.74 -13.77
CA ALA A 68 3.61 1.50 -15.04
C ALA A 68 2.81 0.19 -14.94
N ILE A 69 1.50 0.27 -15.16
CA ILE A 69 0.63 -0.89 -15.24
C ILE A 69 0.79 -1.45 -16.66
N VAL A 70 1.62 -2.47 -16.81
CA VAL A 70 1.70 -3.26 -18.03
C VAL A 70 0.68 -4.40 -17.87
N GLY A 71 -0.37 -4.39 -18.69
CA GLY A 71 -1.45 -5.38 -18.60
C GLY A 71 -1.12 -6.64 -19.39
N GLY A 72 -1.00 -7.77 -18.69
CA GLY A 72 -1.07 -9.15 -19.19
C GLY A 72 -0.10 -9.58 -20.31
N ASP A 73 -0.13 -10.87 -20.65
CA ASP A 73 0.61 -11.46 -21.79
C ASP A 73 0.17 -10.83 -23.14
N GLU A 74 0.89 -11.11 -24.23
CA GLU A 74 0.74 -10.45 -25.55
C GLU A 74 -0.70 -10.32 -26.09
N ASP A 75 -1.64 -11.16 -25.66
CA ASP A 75 -3.06 -11.13 -26.05
C ASP A 75 -4.01 -10.37 -25.09
N SER A 76 -3.48 -9.82 -23.99
CA SER A 76 -4.29 -9.13 -22.98
C SER A 76 -4.61 -7.70 -23.39
N GLN A 77 -5.90 -7.32 -23.31
CA GLN A 77 -6.30 -5.94 -23.54
C GLN A 77 -5.71 -4.98 -22.49
N PRO A 78 -5.37 -3.73 -22.86
CA PRO A 78 -4.87 -2.74 -21.91
C PRO A 78 -5.84 -2.54 -20.75
N ILE A 79 -5.32 -2.50 -19.52
CA ILE A 79 -6.11 -2.26 -18.32
C ILE A 79 -6.72 -0.85 -18.42
N ARG A 80 -8.02 -0.77 -18.64
CA ARG A 80 -8.77 0.50 -18.66
C ARG A 80 -9.09 0.92 -17.23
N ILE A 81 -8.48 2.02 -16.78
CA ILE A 81 -8.85 2.64 -15.50
C ILE A 81 -10.15 3.42 -15.70
N ALA A 82 -11.27 2.88 -15.24
CA ALA A 82 -12.55 3.60 -15.22
C ALA A 82 -12.61 4.50 -13.98
N ARG A 83 -12.75 5.81 -14.18
CA ARG A 83 -13.04 6.77 -13.12
C ARG A 83 -14.52 6.64 -12.75
N ILE A 84 -14.81 6.22 -11.53
CA ILE A 84 -16.17 6.12 -11.00
C ILE A 84 -16.41 7.36 -10.15
N GLU A 85 -17.37 8.20 -10.54
CA GLU A 85 -17.81 9.36 -9.74
C GLU A 85 -19.08 8.98 -8.96
N LEU A 86 -19.09 9.29 -7.67
CA LEU A 86 -20.26 9.09 -6.81
C LEU A 86 -21.21 10.26 -7.03
N ILE A 87 -22.34 10.02 -7.69
CA ILE A 87 -23.39 11.02 -7.86
C ILE A 87 -24.31 10.94 -6.63
N ASP A 88 -24.46 12.07 -5.94
CA ASP A 88 -25.47 12.23 -4.89
C ASP A 88 -26.86 12.25 -5.54
N LEU A 89 -27.64 11.19 -5.33
CA LEU A 89 -29.05 11.16 -5.70
C LEU A 89 -29.82 11.89 -4.60
N GLY A 90 -29.76 13.22 -4.64
CA GLY A 90 -30.44 14.08 -3.69
C GLY A 90 -31.94 13.81 -3.63
N GLY A 91 -32.40 13.62 -2.39
CA GLY A 91 -33.66 14.13 -1.83
C GLY A 91 -34.97 13.80 -2.55
N ALA A 92 -35.74 12.90 -1.94
CA ALA A 92 -37.20 13.01 -1.85
C ALA A 92 -37.63 12.61 -0.43
#